data_AF-A0A2V8V8I5-F1
#
_entry.id   AF-A0A2V8V8I5-F1
#
_cell.length_a   1.000
_cell.length_b   1.000
_cell.length_c   1.000
_cell.angle_alpha   90.00
_cell.angle_beta   90.00
_cell.angle_gamma   90.00
#
_symmetry.space_group_name_H-M   'P 1'
#
loop_
_entity.id
_entity.type
_entity.pdbx_description
1 polymer ?
#
loop_
_entity_poly.entity_id
_entity_poly.type
_entity_poly.pdbx_seq_one_letter_code
_entity_poly.pdbx_strand_id
1 'polypeptide(L)'
;MVEIKTAPNSNGGVYFHTEFQDRGFPRKGFEVQVNNTHGDPVKTGSLYHVKDIGAEDIKGITQDDEWFTEHFIVQDKTVTIR
;
A
#
# COMPACT_ATOMS: atom_id res chain seq x y z
N MET A 1 6.96 -5.69 7.96
CA MET A 1 7.47 -6.04 6.60
C MET A 1 6.56 -7.09 6.01
N VAL A 2 6.26 -6.99 4.71
CA VAL A 2 5.46 -7.96 3.95
C VAL A 2 6.13 -8.14 2.57
N GLU A 3 6.22 -9.37 2.08
CA GLU A 3 6.62 -9.65 0.70
C GLU A 3 5.40 -9.62 -0.22
N ILE A 4 5.50 -8.86 -1.30
CA ILE A 4 4.38 -8.55 -2.19
C ILE A 4 4.79 -8.81 -3.63
N LYS A 5 3.86 -9.37 -4.39
CA LYS A 5 3.94 -9.47 -5.84
C LYS A 5 2.58 -9.07 -6.42
N THR A 6 2.59 -8.10 -7.33
CA THR A 6 1.39 -7.66 -8.06
C THR A 6 1.37 -8.30 -9.44
N ALA A 7 0.18 -8.63 -9.94
CA ALA A 7 -0.03 -8.84 -11.37
C ALA A 7 -0.45 -7.51 -12.03
N PRO A 8 -0.34 -7.37 -13.37
CA PRO A 8 -0.83 -6.18 -14.06
C PRO A 8 -2.26 -5.80 -13.69
N ASN A 9 -2.48 -4.52 -13.40
CA ASN A 9 -3.74 -3.97 -12.92
C ASN A 9 -4.22 -4.47 -11.54
N SER A 10 -3.37 -5.10 -10.73
CA SER A 10 -3.73 -5.45 -9.36
C SER A 10 -3.84 -4.21 -8.48
N ASN A 11 -4.81 -4.22 -7.57
CA ASN A 11 -4.99 -3.20 -6.55
C ASN A 11 -5.33 -3.89 -5.22
N GLY A 12 -4.64 -3.53 -4.16
CA GLY A 12 -4.90 -3.98 -2.80
C GLY A 12 -4.18 -3.09 -1.79
N GLY A 13 -4.07 -3.58 -0.57
CA GLY A 13 -3.39 -2.83 0.48
C GLY A 13 -3.20 -3.65 1.75
N VAL A 14 -2.27 -3.17 2.59
CA VAL A 14 -2.03 -3.72 3.93
C VAL A 14 -2.65 -2.79 4.96
N TYR A 15 -3.63 -3.32 5.69
CA TYR A 15 -4.36 -2.54 6.69
C TYR A 15 -3.83 -2.76 8.11
N PHE A 16 -3.80 -1.68 8.90
CA PHE A 16 -3.39 -1.73 10.31
C PHE A 16 -4.20 -0.74 11.16
N HIS A 17 -4.15 -0.89 12.48
CA HIS A 17 -5.04 -0.19 13.43
C HIS A 17 -6.53 -0.32 13.08
N THR A 18 -6.90 -1.46 12.50
CA THR A 18 -8.27 -1.77 12.11
C THR A 18 -9.06 -2.38 13.27
N GLU A 19 -10.37 -2.42 13.10
CA GLU A 19 -11.27 -3.27 13.89
C GLU A 19 -11.92 -4.30 12.96
N PHE A 20 -12.33 -5.45 13.52
CA PHE A 20 -13.03 -6.45 12.74
C PHE A 20 -14.31 -5.87 12.12
N GLN A 21 -14.50 -6.14 10.84
CA GLN A 21 -15.68 -5.75 10.08
C GLN A 21 -16.08 -6.91 9.18
N ASP A 22 -17.35 -7.28 9.20
CA ASP A 22 -17.87 -8.45 8.47
C ASP A 22 -17.84 -8.27 6.95
N ARG A 23 -17.94 -7.03 6.45
CA ARG A 23 -18.12 -6.75 5.02
C ARG A 23 -17.39 -5.50 4.58
N GLY A 24 -16.92 -5.50 3.34
CA GLY A 24 -16.25 -4.35 2.71
C GLY A 24 -14.86 -4.07 3.28
N PHE A 25 -14.25 -2.97 2.84
CA PHE A 25 -12.93 -2.54 3.32
C PHE A 25 -13.01 -1.98 4.75
N PRO A 26 -11.96 -2.14 5.57
CA PRO A 26 -11.93 -1.63 6.93
C PRO A 26 -12.30 -0.14 7.01
N ARG A 27 -13.36 0.21 7.74
CA ARG A 27 -13.78 1.60 7.94
C ARG A 27 -12.91 2.37 8.96
N LYS A 28 -12.20 1.64 9.81
CA LYS A 28 -11.23 2.18 10.76
C LYS A 28 -9.84 1.67 10.45
N GLY A 29 -8.85 2.49 10.77
CA GLY A 29 -7.45 2.19 10.57
C GLY A 29 -6.89 2.94 9.38
N PHE A 30 -5.76 2.43 8.90
CA PHE A 30 -5.02 2.98 7.78
C PHE A 30 -4.62 1.87 6.83
N GLU A 31 -4.35 2.27 5.59
CA GLU A 31 -3.93 1.39 4.51
C GLU A 31 -2.57 1.83 3.99
N VAL A 32 -1.63 0.90 3.93
CA VAL A 32 -0.47 1.03 3.06
C VAL A 32 -0.87 0.47 1.70
N GLN A 33 -0.89 1.32 0.69
CA GLN A 33 -1.37 1.00 -0.65
C GLN A 33 -0.48 -0.04 -1.32
N VAL A 34 -1.09 -0.96 -2.08
CA VAL A 34 -0.41 -1.88 -3.00
C VAL A 34 -1.00 -1.71 -4.40
N ASN A 35 -0.28 -0.99 -5.25
CA ASN A 35 -0.66 -0.72 -6.64
C ASN A 35 0.57 -0.25 -7.41
N ASN A 36 1.02 -1.05 -8.38
CA ASN A 36 2.11 -0.65 -9.28
C ASN A 36 1.56 -0.05 -10.59
N THR A 37 0.65 -0.75 -11.28
CA THR A 37 0.19 -0.37 -12.63
C THR A 37 -1.33 -0.22 -12.79
N HIS A 38 -2.13 -0.44 -11.75
CA HIS A 38 -3.58 -0.22 -11.81
C HIS A 38 -3.93 1.24 -12.14
N GLY A 39 -5.13 1.48 -12.67
CA GLY A 39 -5.57 2.81 -13.12
C GLY A 39 -5.75 3.85 -12.00
N ASP A 40 -5.76 3.42 -10.74
CA ASP A 40 -5.75 4.32 -9.58
C ASP A 40 -4.40 5.07 -9.52
N PRO A 41 -4.39 6.42 -9.43
CA PRO A 41 -3.17 7.21 -9.36
C PRO A 41 -2.36 7.01 -8.05
N VAL A 42 -2.97 6.51 -6.97
CA VAL A 42 -2.29 6.28 -5.69
C VAL A 42 -1.53 4.96 -5.74
N LYS A 43 -0.21 5.01 -5.53
CA LYS A 43 0.71 3.89 -5.77
C LYS A 43 1.25 3.24 -4.51
N THR A 44 1.85 2.06 -4.70
CA THR A 44 2.54 1.27 -3.67
C THR A 44 3.39 2.14 -2.76
N GLY A 45 3.29 1.93 -1.45
CA GLY A 45 4.02 2.73 -0.46
C GLY A 45 3.33 4.04 -0.06
N SER A 46 2.16 4.36 -0.62
CA SER A 46 1.30 5.43 -0.10
C SER A 46 0.68 5.03 1.23
N LEU A 47 0.53 5.99 2.13
CA LEU A 47 -0.44 5.87 3.23
C LEU A 47 -1.77 6.39 2.70
N TYR A 48 -2.62 5.49 2.21
CA TYR A 48 -3.74 5.81 1.32
C TYR A 48 -4.62 6.95 1.87
N HIS A 49 -4.77 8.01 1.08
CA HIS A 49 -5.51 9.24 1.38
C HIS A 49 -5.07 10.01 2.64
N VAL A 50 -3.90 9.69 3.19
CA VAL A 50 -3.20 10.49 4.22
C VAL A 50 -1.97 11.16 3.61
N LYS A 51 -1.17 10.36 2.89
CA LYS A 51 -0.04 10.83 2.09
C LYS A 51 0.15 9.90 0.90
N ASP A 52 -0.32 10.38 -0.24
CA ASP A 52 -0.31 9.65 -1.50
C ASP A 52 0.97 9.95 -2.29
N ILE A 53 1.48 8.92 -2.97
CA ILE A 53 2.53 9.01 -3.98
C ILE A 53 2.05 8.43 -5.31
N GLY A 54 2.68 8.84 -6.40
CA GLY A 54 2.26 8.54 -7.75
C GLY A 54 3.20 7.61 -8.53
N ALA A 55 2.88 7.40 -9.80
CA ALA A 55 3.62 6.50 -10.69
C ALA A 55 5.10 6.87 -10.84
N GLU A 56 5.44 8.17 -10.84
CA GLU A 56 6.84 8.62 -10.94
C GLU A 56 7.64 8.30 -9.67
N ASP A 57 6.99 8.26 -8.50
CA ASP A 57 7.66 7.97 -7.22
C ASP A 57 8.07 6.51 -7.10
N ILE A 58 7.32 5.59 -7.72
CA ILE A 58 7.58 4.14 -7.69
C ILE A 58 8.38 3.62 -8.88
N LYS A 59 8.72 4.50 -9.83
CA LYS A 59 9.38 4.15 -11.09
C LYS A 59 10.77 3.55 -10.84
N GLY A 60 10.94 2.30 -11.25
CA GLY A 60 12.21 1.56 -11.05
C GLY A 60 12.44 1.08 -9.62
N ILE A 61 11.47 1.25 -8.72
CA ILE A 61 11.48 0.72 -7.35
C ILE A 61 10.64 -0.55 -7.29
N THR A 62 9.47 -0.54 -7.93
CA THR A 62 8.54 -1.67 -7.99
C THR A 62 8.09 -1.90 -9.42
N GLN A 63 7.75 -3.15 -9.73
CA GLN A 63 7.20 -3.56 -11.01
C GLN A 63 6.26 -4.74 -10.82
N ASP A 64 5.35 -4.94 -11.77
CA ASP A 64 4.52 -6.14 -11.76
C ASP A 64 5.34 -7.40 -12.02
N ASP A 65 4.78 -8.52 -11.59
CA ASP A 65 5.32 -9.87 -11.71
C ASP A 65 6.66 -10.12 -11.01
N GLU A 66 7.12 -9.17 -10.20
CA GLU A 66 8.29 -9.30 -9.34
C GLU A 66 7.93 -9.19 -7.87
N TRP A 67 8.69 -9.91 -7.05
CA TRP A 67 8.59 -9.80 -5.61
C TRP A 67 9.35 -8.56 -5.14
N PHE A 68 8.71 -7.76 -4.30
CA PHE A 68 9.32 -6.67 -3.57
C PHE A 68 8.90 -6.72 -2.11
N THR A 69 9.68 -6.06 -1.26
CA THR A 69 9.38 -5.98 0.17
C THR A 69 8.80 -4.61 0.46
N GLU A 70 7.62 -4.59 1.06
CA GLU A 70 7.05 -3.37 1.62
C GLU A 70 7.37 -3.30 3.11
N HIS A 71 8.18 -2.31 3.50
CA HIS A 71 8.59 -2.11 4.88
C HIS A 71 7.95 -0.85 5.46
N PHE A 72 6.93 -1.07 6.29
CA PHE A 72 6.35 -0.01 7.11
C PHE A 72 6.54 -0.30 8.60
N ILE A 73 6.78 0.78 9.34
CA ILE A 73 6.92 0.80 10.80
C ILE A 73 5.87 1.77 11.35
N VAL A 74 5.10 1.28 12.32
CA VAL A 74 4.10 2.07 13.03
C VAL A 74 4.57 2.25 14.47
N GLN A 75 4.80 3.50 14.86
CA GLN A 75 5.22 3.89 16.19
C GLN A 75 4.30 5.01 16.69
N ASP A 76 3.41 4.67 17.62
CA ASP A 76 2.37 5.57 18.14
C ASP A 76 1.53 6.19 17.01
N LYS A 77 1.80 7.47 16.68
CA LYS A 77 1.11 8.25 15.65
C LYS A 77 1.96 8.49 14.41
N THR A 78 3.14 7.88 14.34
CA THR A 78 4.09 8.04 13.24
C THR A 78 4.14 6.75 12.43
N VAL A 79 3.94 6.90 11.12
CA VAL A 79 4.07 5.82 10.14
C VAL A 79 5.24 6.16 9.24
N THR A 80 6.18 5.23 9.11
CA THR A 80 7.31 5.32 8.18
C THR A 80 7.20 4.19 7.18
N ILE A 81 7.24 4.50 5.88
CA ILE A 81 7.19 3.55 4.77
C ILE A 81 8.50 3.71 3.98
N ARG A 82 9.18 2.60 3.67
CA ARG A 82 10.49 2.55 3.01
C ARG A 82 10.60 1.39 2.04
#